data_AF-A0A7M3BJC2-F1
#
_entry.id   AF-A0A7M3BJC2-F1
#
_cell.length_a   1.000
_cell.length_b   1.000
_cell.length_c   1.000
_cell.angle_alpha   90.00
_cell.angle_beta   90.00
_cell.angle_gamma   90.00
#
_symmetry.space_group_name_H-M   'P 1'
#
loop_
_entity.id
_entity.type
_entity.pdbx_description
1 polymer ?
#
loop_
_entity_poly.entity_id
_entity_poly.type
_entity_poly.pdbx_seq_one_letter_code
_entity_poly.pdbx_strand_id
1 'polypeptide(L)'
;IKIDGSFIEHISESRFDREIVSAISGIARSLGCSVVAEKIEEQASLDILRGMGVAFGQGFLLHRPEPLQAIVARASAQAALPAGRRA
;
A
#
# COMPACT_ATOMS: atom_id res chain seq x y z
N ILE A 1 -6.71 -7.93 -5.25
CA ILE A 1 -7.91 -7.55 -4.46
C ILE A 1 -7.59 -6.26 -3.70
N LYS A 2 -8.46 -5.25 -3.77
CA LYS A 2 -8.30 -4.02 -2.99
C LYS A 2 -9.18 -4.11 -1.74
N ILE A 3 -8.63 -3.77 -0.58
CA ILE A 3 -9.37 -3.67 0.68
C ILE A 3 -9.65 -2.20 0.95
N ASP A 4 -10.94 -1.88 1.10
CA ASP A 4 -11.42 -0.53 1.36
C ASP A 4 -10.82 0.04 2.65
N GLY A 5 -10.60 1.36 2.65
CA GLY A 5 -9.98 2.08 3.76
C GLY A 5 -10.72 1.99 5.08
N SER A 6 -12.04 1.74 5.08
CA SER A 6 -12.84 1.59 6.31
C SER A 6 -12.37 0.44 7.21
N PHE A 7 -11.76 -0.61 6.65
CA PHE A 7 -11.16 -1.71 7.43
C PHE A 7 -9.69 -1.45 7.79
N ILE A 8 -9.07 -0.40 7.26
CA ILE A 8 -7.66 -0.08 7.45
C ILE A 8 -7.48 1.04 8.48
N GLU A 9 -8.38 2.01 8.47
CA GLU A 9 -8.34 3.21 9.32
C GLU A 9 -8.20 2.88 10.81
N HIS A 10 -8.92 1.86 11.30
CA HIS A 10 -8.93 1.48 12.71
C HIS A 10 -8.24 0.15 13.00
N ILE A 11 -7.43 -0.37 12.07
CA ILE A 11 -6.84 -1.72 12.17
C ILE A 11 -5.88 -1.88 13.38
N SER A 12 -5.34 -0.80 13.92
CA SER A 12 -4.51 -0.76 15.14
C SER A 12 -5.32 -1.05 16.40
N GLU A 13 -6.58 -0.65 16.44
CA GLU A 13 -7.42 -0.69 17.65
C GLU A 13 -8.50 -1.77 17.56
N SER A 14 -9.01 -2.02 16.35
CA SER A 14 -10.13 -2.90 16.09
C SER A 14 -9.68 -4.33 15.80
N ARG A 15 -10.01 -5.25 16.70
CA ARG A 15 -9.84 -6.69 16.44
C ARG A 15 -10.70 -7.13 15.24
N PHE A 16 -11.91 -6.59 15.12
CA PHE A 16 -12.82 -6.95 14.04
C PHE A 16 -12.20 -6.65 12.67
N ASP A 17 -11.64 -5.46 12.50
CA ASP A 17 -11.01 -5.06 11.23
C ASP A 17 -9.81 -5.94 10.88
N ARG A 18 -8.99 -6.29 11.89
CA ARG A 18 -7.90 -7.27 11.71
C ARG A 18 -8.39 -8.62 11.22
N GLU A 19 -9.50 -9.13 11.75
CA GLU A 19 -10.06 -10.42 11.31
C GLU A 19 -10.60 -10.33 9.87
N ILE A 20 -11.27 -9.23 9.51
CA ILE A 20 -11.75 -9.02 8.13
C ILE A 20 -10.58 -8.96 7.14
N VAL A 21 -9.56 -8.15 7.43
CA VAL A 21 -8.36 -8.03 6.59
C VAL A 21 -7.64 -9.36 6.46
N SER A 22 -7.54 -10.12 7.55
CA SER A 22 -6.96 -11.47 7.56
C SER A 22 -7.75 -12.44 6.67
N ALA A 23 -9.07 -12.47 6.79
CA ALA A 23 -9.94 -13.32 5.99
C ALA A 23 -9.85 -13.00 4.49
N ILE A 24 -9.93 -11.71 4.12
CA ILE A 24 -9.79 -11.27 2.72
C ILE A 24 -8.40 -11.65 2.18
N SER A 25 -7.35 -11.47 2.97
CA SER A 25 -5.98 -11.83 2.59
C SER A 25 -5.82 -13.34 2.41
N GLY A 26 -6.49 -14.15 3.23
CA GLY A 26 -6.57 -15.60 3.09
C GLY A 26 -7.20 -16.02 1.75
N ILE A 27 -8.34 -15.42 1.40
CA ILE A 27 -9.03 -15.67 0.12
C ILE A 27 -8.17 -15.20 -1.06
N ALA A 28 -7.57 -14.01 -0.98
CA ALA A 28 -6.70 -13.50 -2.04
C ALA A 28 -5.55 -14.47 -2.33
N ARG A 29 -4.90 -14.97 -1.28
CA ARG A 29 -3.81 -15.95 -1.37
C ARG A 29 -4.24 -17.28 -1.97
N SER A 30 -5.41 -17.82 -1.60
CA SER A 30 -5.90 -19.09 -2.19
C SER A 30 -6.22 -18.94 -3.68
N LEU A 31 -6.59 -17.74 -4.11
CA LEU A 31 -6.83 -17.38 -5.52
C LEU A 31 -5.55 -16.94 -6.27
N GLY A 32 -4.38 -16.95 -5.64
CA GLY A 32 -3.13 -16.46 -6.24
C GLY A 32 -3.13 -14.95 -6.54
N CYS A 33 -3.97 -14.19 -5.86
CA CYS A 33 -4.14 -12.75 -6.04
C CYS A 33 -3.36 -11.94 -5.00
N SER A 34 -2.73 -10.85 -5.40
CA SER A 34 -2.14 -9.88 -4.46
C SER A 34 -3.20 -8.97 -3.83
N VAL A 35 -2.91 -8.46 -2.63
CA VAL A 35 -3.76 -7.52 -1.89
C VAL A 35 -3.17 -6.12 -1.91
N VAL A 36 -4.03 -5.11 -2.10
CA VAL A 36 -3.74 -3.70 -1.90
C VAL A 36 -4.63 -3.19 -0.75
N ALA A 37 -4.04 -2.66 0.32
CA ALA A 37 -4.79 -1.96 1.37
C ALA A 37 -4.88 -0.45 1.06
N GLU A 38 -6.08 0.12 1.17
CA GLU A 38 -6.31 1.54 0.92
C GLU A 38 -6.34 2.38 2.21
N LYS A 39 -6.24 3.70 2.06
CA LYS A 39 -6.33 4.69 3.14
C LYS A 39 -5.32 4.46 4.29
N ILE A 40 -4.09 4.07 3.96
CA ILE A 40 -3.00 4.01 4.95
C ILE A 40 -2.54 5.43 5.30
N GLU A 41 -2.96 5.92 6.46
CA GLU A 41 -2.66 7.28 6.94
C GLU A 41 -1.73 7.28 8.17
N GLU A 42 -1.62 6.15 8.88
CA GLU A 42 -0.82 5.99 10.08
C GLU A 42 0.25 4.90 9.95
N GLN A 43 1.41 5.13 10.57
CA GLN A 43 2.52 4.18 10.57
C GLN A 43 2.14 2.85 11.25
N ALA A 44 1.34 2.91 12.32
CA ALA A 44 0.86 1.71 13.02
C ALA A 44 0.04 0.79 12.11
N SER A 45 -0.87 1.35 11.31
CA SER A 45 -1.66 0.59 10.33
C SER A 45 -0.76 -0.05 9.28
N LEU A 46 0.25 0.67 8.77
CA LEU A 46 1.21 0.13 7.80
C LEU A 46 2.00 -1.05 8.37
N ASP A 47 2.48 -0.94 9.61
CA ASP A 47 3.28 -1.99 10.25
C ASP A 47 2.46 -3.26 10.52
N ILE A 48 1.20 -3.11 10.93
CA ILE A 48 0.27 -4.23 11.06
C ILE A 48 0.04 -4.90 9.71
N LEU A 49 -0.26 -4.13 8.66
CA LEU A 49 -0.51 -4.67 7.32
C LEU A 49 0.70 -5.42 6.76
N ARG A 50 1.91 -4.90 6.99
CA ARG A 50 3.16 -5.61 6.67
C ARG A 50 3.28 -6.94 7.41
N GLY A 51 3.00 -6.94 8.72
CA GLY A 51 2.98 -8.15 9.53
C GLY A 51 1.95 -9.19 9.07
N MET A 52 0.84 -8.75 8.49
CA MET A 52 -0.21 -9.60 7.91
C MET A 52 0.14 -10.12 6.50
N GLY A 53 1.26 -9.69 5.90
CA GLY A 53 1.68 -10.11 4.56
C GLY A 53 0.94 -9.39 3.43
N VAL A 54 0.36 -8.21 3.69
CA VAL A 54 -0.26 -7.39 2.63
C VAL A 54 0.84 -6.77 1.77
N ALA A 55 0.86 -7.15 0.49
CA ALA A 55 1.96 -6.84 -0.43
C ALA A 55 2.00 -5.37 -0.90
N PHE A 56 0.83 -4.74 -1.04
CA PHE A 56 0.72 -3.40 -1.60
C PHE A 56 -0.13 -2.49 -0.70
N GLY A 57 0.17 -1.19 -0.73
CA GLY A 57 -0.55 -0.18 0.05
C GLY A 57 -0.76 1.10 -0.73
N GLN A 58 -1.87 1.77 -0.45
CA GLN A 58 -2.21 3.10 -0.94
C GLN A 58 -2.72 3.94 0.24
N GLY A 59 -2.22 5.17 0.38
CA GLY A 59 -2.69 6.08 1.41
C GLY A 59 -1.78 7.29 1.54
N PHE A 60 -2.26 8.33 2.21
CA PHE A 60 -1.55 9.62 2.29
C PHE A 60 -0.21 9.52 3.03
N LEU A 61 -0.05 8.53 3.92
CA LEU A 61 1.24 8.24 4.56
C LEU A 61 2.30 7.87 3.52
N LEU A 62 1.92 7.10 2.50
CA LEU A 62 2.83 6.59 1.46
C LEU A 62 3.06 7.64 0.37
N HIS A 63 1.98 8.22 -0.14
CA HIS A 63 2.02 9.32 -1.11
C HIS A 63 0.64 9.97 -1.23
N ARG A 64 0.59 11.29 -1.43
CA ARG A 64 -0.67 11.99 -1.71
C ARG A 64 -1.05 11.91 -3.20
N PRO A 65 -2.34 11.83 -3.57
CA PRO A 65 -2.74 11.97 -4.97
C PRO A 65 -2.19 13.25 -5.57
N GLU A 66 -1.65 13.17 -6.78
CA GLU A 66 -1.10 14.31 -7.50
C GLU A 66 -1.47 14.22 -8.99
N PRO A 67 -1.40 15.32 -9.75
CA PRO A 67 -1.67 15.30 -11.18
C PRO A 67 -0.70 14.39 -11.93
N LEU A 68 -1.20 13.66 -12.93
CA LEU A 68 -0.40 12.76 -13.77
C LEU A 68 0.83 13.45 -14.36
N GLN A 69 0.69 14.71 -14.77
CA GLN A 69 1.77 15.49 -15.37
C GLN A 69 2.96 15.65 -14.42
N ALA A 70 2.72 15.82 -13.12
CA ALA A 70 3.76 15.93 -12.11
C ALA A 70 4.54 14.61 -11.98
N ILE A 71 3.82 13.47 -12.00
CA ILE A 71 4.41 12.13 -11.97
C ILE A 71 5.30 11.91 -13.20
N VAL A 72 4.78 12.18 -14.39
CA VAL A 72 5.48 11.97 -15.67
C VAL A 72 6.73 12.85 -15.76
N ALA A 73 6.64 14.12 -15.36
CA ALA A 73 7.79 15.03 -15.35
C ALA A 73 8.91 14.51 -14.43
N ARG A 74 8.58 14.08 -13.21
CA ARG A 74 9.55 13.54 -12.24
C ARG A 74 10.17 12.23 -12.70
N ALA A 75 9.36 11.29 -13.23
CA ALA A 75 9.85 10.01 -13.73
C ALA A 75 10.79 10.19 -14.94
N SER A 76 10.45 11.10 -15.85
CA SER A 76 11.27 11.40 -17.04
C SER A 76 12.60 12.07 -16.65
N ALA A 77 12.59 12.96 -15.65
CA ALA A 77 13.80 13.58 -15.12
C ALA A 77 14.74 12.55 -14.46
N GLN A 78 14.20 11.57 -13.75
CA GLN A 78 15.00 10.50 -13.12
C GLN A 78 15.60 9.53 -14.14
N ALA A 79 14.89 9.24 -15.23
CA ALA A 79 15.40 8.39 -16.32
C ALA A 79 16.50 9.07 -17.15
N ALA A 80 16.53 10.41 -17.17
CA ALA A 80 17.52 11.21 -17.89
C ALA A 80 18.85 11.38 -17.13
N LEU A 81 18.92 11.03 -15.85
CA LEU A 81 20.19 10.98 -15.11
C LEU A 81 21.03 9.82 -15.69
N PRO A 82 22.28 10.06 -16.15
CA PRO A 82 23.12 8.97 -16.58
C PRO A 82 23.31 8.01 -15.41
N ALA A 83 23.13 6.71 -15.67
CA ALA A 83 23.45 5.66 -14.71
C ALA A 83 24.92 5.82 -14.31
N GLY A 84 25.15 6.50 -13.18
CA GLY A 84 26.48 6.72 -12.64
C GLY A 84 27.18 5.37 -12.52
N ARG A 85 28.35 5.27 -13.16
CA ARG A 85 29.29 4.16 -13.06
C ARG A 85 29.29 3.61 -11.63
N ARG A 86 28.81 2.37 -11.46
CA ARG A 86 29.23 1.55 -10.33
C ARG A 86 30.69 1.20 -10.59
N ALA A 87 31.60 1.97 -9.99
CA ALA A 87 32.98 1.56 -9.75
C ALA A 87 33.03 0.69 -8.49
#